data_AF-A0A651H8E7-F1
#
_entry.id   AF-A0A651H8E7-F1
#
_cell.length_a   1.000
_cell.length_b   1.000
_cell.length_c   1.000
_cell.angle_alpha   90.00
_cell.angle_beta   90.00
_cell.angle_gamma   90.00
#
_symmetry.space_group_name_H-M   'P 1'
#
loop_
_entity.id
_entity.type
_entity.pdbx_description
1 polymer ?
#
loop_
_entity_poly.entity_id
_entity_poly.type
_entity_poly.pdbx_seq_one_letter_code
_entity_poly.pdbx_strand_id
1 'polypeptide(L)'
;MKRDAVFARDDHRCVYCGEGPPEVELTVDHVEPRRKGGDNSSGNLVTACEGCNRSKGGLPAWAWLRDRTPERTRFLARAPYVWPRLRDAVREAARLHG
;
A
#
# COMPACT_ATOMS: atom_id res chain seq x y z
N MET A 1 0.20 13.73 6.39
CA MET A 1 1.68 13.66 6.30
C MET A 1 2.12 14.28 4.97
N LYS A 2 3.30 14.91 4.89
CA LYS A 2 3.84 15.42 3.60
C LYS A 2 4.40 14.26 2.76
N ARG A 3 4.40 14.40 1.43
CA ARG A 3 4.85 13.36 0.47
C ARG A 3 6.27 12.85 0.79
N ASP A 4 7.23 13.74 0.97
CA ASP A 4 8.63 13.35 1.17
C ASP A 4 8.84 12.56 2.47
N ALA A 5 8.05 12.85 3.51
CA ALA A 5 8.09 12.11 4.75
C ALA A 5 7.54 10.67 4.61
N VAL A 6 6.57 10.45 3.71
CA VAL A 6 6.07 9.10 3.38
C VAL A 6 7.15 8.32 2.65
N PHE A 7 7.85 8.95 1.70
CA PHE A 7 8.94 8.32 0.94
C PHE A 7 10.13 7.94 1.84
N ALA A 8 10.57 8.86 2.69
CA ALA A 8 11.66 8.62 3.61
C ALA A 8 11.34 7.48 4.60
N ARG A 9 10.10 7.42 5.12
CA ARG A 9 9.66 6.36 6.04
C ARG A 9 9.71 4.97 5.38
N ASP A 10 9.39 4.90 4.08
CA ASP A 10 9.28 3.63 3.36
C ASP A 10 10.57 3.25 2.61
N ASP A 11 11.68 3.92 2.94
CA ASP A 11 13.01 3.71 2.38
C ASP A 11 13.05 3.93 0.85
N HIS A 12 12.30 4.93 0.37
CA HIS A 12 12.17 5.23 -1.06
C HIS A 12 11.87 3.99 -1.92
N ARG A 13 11.03 3.10 -1.40
CA ARG A 13 10.63 1.86 -2.06
C ARG A 13 9.13 1.68 -1.99
N CYS A 14 8.56 1.20 -3.08
CA CYS A 14 7.17 0.79 -3.14
C CYS A 14 6.89 -0.28 -2.08
N VAL A 15 5.91 -0.04 -1.19
CA VAL A 15 5.55 -1.03 -0.15
C VAL A 15 4.92 -2.29 -0.75
N TYR A 16 4.41 -2.21 -1.99
CA TYR A 16 3.77 -3.31 -2.70
C TYR A 16 4.79 -4.17 -3.46
N CYS A 17 5.50 -3.64 -4.46
CA CYS A 17 6.45 -4.44 -5.25
C CYS A 17 7.89 -4.44 -4.72
N GLY A 18 8.29 -3.45 -3.91
CA GLY A 18 9.65 -3.29 -3.37
C GLY A 18 10.62 -2.51 -4.26
N GLU A 19 10.22 -2.15 -5.49
CA GLU A 19 11.02 -1.35 -6.43
C GLU A 19 11.14 0.11 -5.96
N GLY A 20 12.22 0.77 -6.36
CA GLY A 20 12.49 2.18 -6.09
C GLY A 20 13.16 2.84 -7.31
N PRO A 21 13.55 4.12 -7.19
CA PRO A 21 14.28 4.81 -8.24
C PRO A 21 15.69 4.22 -8.47
N PRO A 22 16.23 4.30 -9.70
CA PRO A 22 15.64 4.90 -10.89
C PRO A 22 14.66 3.99 -11.66
N GLU A 23 14.47 2.74 -11.24
CA GLU A 23 13.68 1.75 -11.99
C GLU A 23 12.20 2.12 -12.08
N VAL A 24 11.67 2.81 -11.07
CA VAL A 24 10.28 3.27 -11.03
C VAL A 24 10.12 4.66 -10.45
N GLU A 25 9.11 5.37 -10.94
CA GLU A 25 8.62 6.61 -10.34
C GLU A 25 7.75 6.34 -9.12
N LEU A 26 7.99 7.10 -8.03
CA LEU A 26 7.30 6.94 -6.76
C LEU A 26 6.17 7.96 -6.57
N THR A 27 5.07 7.48 -6.01
CA THR A 27 3.88 8.23 -5.66
C THR A 27 3.42 7.87 -4.24
N VAL A 28 2.50 8.67 -3.69
CA VAL A 28 1.84 8.33 -2.42
C VAL A 28 0.49 7.71 -2.75
N ASP A 29 0.24 6.53 -2.19
CA ASP A 29 -1.06 5.84 -2.29
C ASP A 29 -1.79 5.89 -0.95
N HIS A 30 -3.12 5.93 -1.05
CA HIS A 30 -4.04 5.75 0.07
C HIS A 30 -4.43 4.28 0.17
N VAL A 31 -4.02 3.60 1.25
CA VAL A 31 -4.34 2.18 1.49
C VAL A 31 -5.85 1.95 1.44
N GLU A 32 -6.62 2.79 2.15
CA GLU A 32 -8.05 3.00 1.93
C GLU A 32 -8.25 4.27 1.09
N PRO A 33 -8.86 4.21 -0.11
CA PRO A 33 -9.08 5.37 -0.96
C PRO A 33 -9.88 6.47 -0.25
N ARG A 34 -9.58 7.74 -0.55
CA ARG A 34 -10.31 8.90 -0.01
C ARG A 34 -11.83 8.81 -0.23
N ARG A 35 -12.25 8.33 -1.39
CA ARG A 35 -13.68 8.14 -1.73
C ARG A 35 -14.39 7.07 -0.87
N LYS A 36 -13.64 6.27 -0.12
CA LYS A 36 -14.13 5.26 0.82
C LYS A 36 -13.83 5.62 2.29
N GLY A 37 -13.48 6.88 2.56
CA GLY A 37 -13.27 7.40 3.91
C GLY A 37 -11.82 7.31 4.42
N GLY A 38 -10.85 6.98 3.56
CA GLY A 38 -9.44 7.08 3.92
C GLY A 38 -8.95 8.53 4.05
N ASP A 39 -8.09 8.78 5.02
CA ASP A 39 -7.53 10.09 5.30
C ASP A 39 -6.06 10.23 4.87
N ASN A 40 -5.45 11.38 5.15
CA ASN A 40 -4.04 11.66 4.88
C ASN A 40 -3.11 11.38 6.09
N SER A 41 -3.53 10.49 7.00
CA SER A 41 -2.74 10.11 8.17
C SER A 41 -1.59 9.18 7.77
N SER A 42 -0.57 9.08 8.62
CA SER A 42 0.54 8.14 8.41
C SER A 42 0.08 6.69 8.35
N GLY A 43 -1.03 6.35 9.01
CA GLY A 43 -1.60 5.00 9.02
C GLY A 43 -2.36 4.62 7.75
N ASN A 44 -2.64 5.57 6.85
CA ASN A 44 -3.34 5.33 5.60
C ASN A 44 -2.53 5.68 4.33
N LEU A 45 -1.41 6.39 4.48
CA LEU A 45 -0.54 6.74 3.36
C LEU A 45 0.67 5.81 3.28
N VAL A 46 1.03 5.36 2.08
CA VAL A 46 2.22 4.55 1.78
C VAL A 46 2.91 5.02 0.50
N THR A 47 4.19 4.70 0.38
CA THR A 47 4.95 4.83 -0.87
C THR A 47 4.56 3.73 -1.82
N ALA A 48 4.13 4.10 -3.03
CA ALA A 48 3.79 3.18 -4.09
C ALA A 48 4.42 3.63 -5.41
N CYS A 49 4.99 2.72 -6.19
CA CYS A 49 5.37 3.05 -7.55
C CYS A 49 4.13 3.36 -8.40
N GLU A 50 4.30 4.15 -9.47
CA GLU A 50 3.19 4.49 -10.37
C GLU A 50 2.46 3.25 -10.91
N GLY A 51 3.19 2.18 -11.23
CA GLY A 51 2.62 0.93 -11.74
C GLY A 51 1.66 0.27 -10.74
N CYS A 52 2.10 0.04 -9.50
CA CYS A 52 1.25 -0.52 -8.45
C CYS A 52 0.09 0.40 -8.10
N ASN A 53 0.35 1.70 -7.95
CA ASN A 53 -0.68 2.68 -7.60
C ASN A 53 -1.79 2.73 -8.67
N ARG A 54 -1.39 2.80 -9.95
CA ARG A 54 -2.32 2.76 -11.09
C ARG A 54 -3.08 1.43 -11.18
N SER A 55 -2.40 0.31 -10.94
CA SER A 55 -3.02 -1.02 -10.93
C SER A 55 -4.06 -1.19 -9.82
N LYS A 56 -3.79 -0.65 -8.62
CA LYS A 56 -4.76 -0.61 -7.52
C LYS A 56 -5.93 0.30 -7.83
N GLY A 57 -5.65 1.47 -8.43
CA GLY A 57 -6.65 2.45 -8.81
C GLY A 57 -7.54 2.84 -7.62
N GLY A 58 -8.85 2.76 -7.81
CA GLY A 58 -9.85 3.10 -6.79
C GLY A 58 -10.17 1.98 -5.79
N LEU A 59 -9.47 0.85 -5.83
CA LEU A 59 -9.69 -0.26 -4.90
C LEU A 59 -8.96 0.00 -3.56
N PRO A 60 -9.53 -0.45 -2.44
CA PRO A 60 -8.77 -0.56 -1.20
C PRO A 60 -7.70 -1.65 -1.33
N ALA A 61 -6.59 -1.47 -0.61
CA ALA A 61 -5.44 -2.36 -0.71
C ALA A 61 -5.82 -3.82 -0.45
N TRP A 62 -6.70 -4.10 0.52
CA TRP A 62 -7.15 -5.48 0.80
C TRP A 62 -7.82 -6.16 -0.39
N ALA A 63 -8.61 -5.42 -1.18
CA ALA A 63 -9.31 -5.98 -2.34
C ALA A 63 -8.35 -6.22 -3.49
N TRP A 64 -7.44 -5.27 -3.72
CA TRP A 64 -6.44 -5.39 -4.79
C TRP A 64 -5.38 -6.46 -4.49
N LEU A 65 -4.94 -6.57 -3.24
CA LEU A 65 -3.93 -7.52 -2.76
C LEU A 65 -4.46 -8.96 -2.56
N ARG A 66 -5.77 -9.17 -2.66
CA ARG A 66 -6.41 -10.48 -2.46
C ARG A 66 -5.80 -11.58 -3.33
N ASP A 67 -5.53 -11.26 -4.60
CA ASP A 67 -5.02 -12.21 -5.59
C ASP A 67 -3.56 -11.91 -6.00
N ARG A 68 -2.83 -11.14 -5.16
CA ARG A 68 -1.46 -10.65 -5.41
C ARG A 68 -0.54 -11.03 -4.26
N THR A 69 -0.23 -12.32 -4.17
CA THR A 69 0.54 -12.89 -3.05
C THR A 69 1.90 -12.20 -2.82
N PRO A 70 2.74 -11.95 -3.85
CA PRO A 70 4.03 -11.28 -3.63
C PRO A 70 3.87 -9.88 -3.05
N GLU A 71 2.97 -9.07 -3.60
CA GLU A 71 2.73 -7.70 -3.17
C GLU A 71 2.11 -7.66 -1.78
N ARG A 72 1.19 -8.60 -1.49
CA ARG A 72 0.58 -8.74 -0.18
C ARG A 72 1.60 -9.04 0.90
N THR A 73 2.49 -10.00 0.65
CA THR A 73 3.55 -10.37 1.59
C THR A 73 4.47 -9.18 1.87
N ARG A 74 4.88 -8.46 0.82
CA ARG A 74 5.72 -7.26 0.97
C ARG A 74 5.00 -6.15 1.73
N PHE A 75 3.72 -5.89 1.43
CA PHE A 75 2.93 -4.90 2.15
C PHE A 75 2.85 -5.21 3.65
N LEU A 76 2.54 -6.46 4.00
CA LEU A 76 2.44 -6.87 5.40
C LEU A 76 3.78 -6.77 6.14
N ALA A 77 4.90 -6.99 5.45
CA ALA A 77 6.24 -6.83 6.02
C ALA A 77 6.71 -5.37 6.12
N ARG A 78 6.54 -4.57 5.06
CA ARG A 78 7.12 -3.22 4.92
C ARG A 78 6.26 -2.11 5.52
N ALA A 79 4.96 -2.33 5.70
CA ALA A 79 4.04 -1.29 6.17
C ALA A 79 3.42 -1.60 7.55
N PRO A 80 4.22 -1.87 8.61
CA PRO A 80 3.69 -2.21 9.94
C PRO A 80 2.96 -1.05 10.62
N TYR A 81 3.25 0.19 10.21
CA TYR A 81 2.62 1.41 10.71
C TYR A 81 1.21 1.67 10.13
N VAL A 82 0.79 0.93 9.09
CA VAL A 82 -0.57 1.03 8.56
C VAL A 82 -1.55 0.57 9.63
N TRP A 83 -2.70 1.23 9.74
CA TRP A 83 -3.66 0.92 10.78
C TRP A 83 -4.00 -0.57 10.87
N PRO A 84 -4.06 -1.15 12.08
CA PRO A 84 -4.31 -2.58 12.28
C PRO A 84 -5.51 -3.09 11.47
N ARG A 85 -6.65 -2.38 11.50
CA ARG A 85 -7.86 -2.75 10.75
C ARG A 85 -7.64 -2.94 9.24
N LEU A 86 -6.78 -2.13 8.62
CA LEU A 86 -6.52 -2.24 7.17
C LEU A 86 -5.57 -3.39 6.87
N ARG A 87 -4.59 -3.63 7.75
CA ARG A 87 -3.68 -4.78 7.66
C ARG A 87 -4.43 -6.09 7.88
N ASP A 88 -5.38 -6.11 8.81
CA ASP A 88 -6.20 -7.28 9.10
C ASP A 88 -7.15 -7.58 7.93
N ALA A 89 -7.78 -6.58 7.33
CA ALA A 89 -8.55 -6.75 6.09
C ALA A 89 -7.70 -7.38 4.96
N VAL A 90 -6.44 -6.98 4.81
CA VAL A 90 -5.51 -7.59 3.83
C VAL A 90 -5.23 -9.06 4.16
N ARG A 91 -5.07 -9.41 5.43
CA ARG A 91 -4.85 -10.81 5.87
C ARG A 91 -6.10 -11.66 5.69
N GLU A 92 -7.27 -11.14 6.00
CA GLU A 92 -8.55 -11.83 5.88
C GLU A 92 -8.93 -12.07 4.42
N ALA A 93 -8.74 -11.08 3.55
CA ALA A 93 -8.99 -11.23 2.12
C ALA A 93 -8.20 -12.41 1.52
N ALA A 94 -6.98 -12.67 2.01
CA ALA A 94 -6.16 -13.79 1.59
C ALA A 94 -6.73 -15.17 1.96
N ARG A 95 -7.54 -15.26 3.03
CA ARG A 95 -8.10 -16.53 3.53
C ARG A 95 -9.33 -16.99 2.75
N LEU A 96 -10.00 -16.10 2.03
CA LEU A 96 -11.23 -16.39 1.29
C LEU A 96 -11.01 -17.11 -0.05
N HIS A 97 -9.75 -17.42 -0.40
CA HIS A 97 -9.36 -18.15 -1.61
C HIS A 97 -8.59 -19.45 -1.31
N GLY A 98 -8.67 -19.93 -0.06
CA GLY A 98 -8.11 -21.21 0.38
C GLY A 98 -9.17 -22.31 0.40
#